data_AF-A0A8T4ZQN2-F1
#
_entry.id   AF-A0A8T4ZQN2-F1
#
_cell.length_a   1.000
_cell.length_b   1.000
_cell.length_c   1.000
_cell.angle_alpha   90.00
_cell.angle_beta   90.00
_cell.angle_gamma   90.00
#
_symmetry.space_group_name_H-M   'P 1'
#
loop_
_entity.id
_entity.type
_entity.pdbx_description
1 polymer ?
#
loop_
_entity_poly.entity_id
_entity_poly.type
_entity_poly.pdbx_seq_one_letter_code
_entity_poly.pdbx_strand_id
1 'polypeptide(L)'
;MNIRKQMLIGISLAILVFSTSLVLSWSVTQAVNETRKQVLVRTLANMPQSETAYKQTYQTVLILTMLKCLDSLASINVTDAIDYLVSQQNTTTGNFPADYFLRYGELHTPFRVVNALELFSSSNLLNQTSLVDFVMLRYNETDGAFHEPTFELDGEKIAWCHFSITGKGWGDRDNYGKSNVISTFLAVDILRSLHALNRINITKVTSFILSCKTANGGFGFSPTSLASAYEPNMIPWLAHSFTVDSYGAGVAYTYAAVGALKALNYLDSISSEERQQTVNYILSCQHNRSGCFVSIPEYASDPGPSPEDHDTFFTYYAVMALQYLGAINQTRENIIKAMKWFLTIQNPESGLVYELSPLAGAYYFVMCMNASGTLYLLDELTPRALQQRNTIFGLSATLGVATFTIAVAAPFIVKQARKKMEKSKLRV
;
A
#
# COMPACT_ATOMS: atom_id res chain seq x y z
N MET A 1 28.54 -27.83 59.57
CA MET A 1 27.19 -27.43 59.08
C MET A 1 27.20 -26.36 57.97
N ASN A 2 28.32 -25.71 57.61
CA ASN A 2 28.31 -24.59 56.65
C ASN A 2 28.43 -24.94 55.15
N ILE A 3 29.08 -26.06 54.78
CA ILE A 3 29.39 -26.36 53.37
C ILE A 3 28.13 -26.77 52.57
N ARG A 4 27.26 -27.62 53.12
CA ARG A 4 26.02 -28.06 52.44
C ARG A 4 25.07 -26.89 52.16
N LYS A 5 24.96 -25.91 53.08
CA LYS A 5 24.16 -24.70 52.87
C LYS A 5 24.74 -23.81 51.76
N GLN A 6 26.07 -23.61 51.72
CA GLN A 6 26.72 -22.86 50.64
C GLN A 6 26.55 -23.52 49.27
N MET A 7 26.63 -24.85 49.22
CA MET A 7 26.45 -25.61 47.97
C MET A 7 25.00 -25.57 47.47
N LEU A 8 24.01 -25.69 48.37
CA LEU A 8 22.59 -25.52 48.03
C LEU A 8 22.28 -24.10 47.54
N ILE A 9 22.85 -23.06 48.17
CA ILE A 9 22.71 -21.67 47.70
C ILE A 9 23.31 -21.51 46.30
N GLY A 10 24.49 -22.09 46.05
CA GLY A 10 25.13 -22.06 44.73
C GLY A 10 24.30 -22.76 43.64
N ILE A 11 23.72 -23.93 43.95
CA ILE A 11 22.85 -24.67 43.03
C ILE A 11 21.55 -23.90 42.77
N SER A 12 20.92 -23.34 43.79
CA SER A 12 19.69 -22.55 43.63
C SER A 12 19.93 -21.29 42.80
N LEU A 13 21.07 -20.60 42.99
CA LEU A 13 21.47 -19.46 42.15
C LEU A 13 21.73 -19.89 40.71
N ALA A 14 22.41 -21.02 40.49
CA ALA A 14 22.65 -21.54 39.14
C ALA A 14 21.35 -21.91 38.42
N ILE A 15 20.40 -22.55 39.13
CA ILE A 15 19.08 -22.89 38.58
C ILE A 15 18.29 -21.62 38.26
N LEU A 16 18.30 -20.62 39.15
CA LEU A 16 17.61 -19.35 38.92
C LEU A 16 18.19 -18.60 37.71
N VAL A 17 19.52 -18.56 37.57
CA VAL A 17 20.20 -17.97 36.41
C VAL A 17 19.86 -18.73 35.13
N PHE A 18 19.80 -20.06 35.19
CA PHE A 18 19.47 -20.89 34.03
C PHE A 18 17.99 -20.76 33.61
N SER A 19 17.05 -20.77 34.57
CA SER A 19 15.61 -20.63 34.28
C SER A 19 15.25 -19.23 33.80
N THR A 20 15.85 -18.19 34.36
CA THR A 20 15.68 -16.82 33.87
C THR A 20 16.29 -16.67 32.47
N SER A 21 17.44 -17.30 32.19
CA SER A 21 18.03 -17.33 30.84
C SER A 21 17.13 -18.03 29.82
N LEU A 22 16.44 -19.11 30.19
CA LEU A 22 15.51 -19.83 29.30
C LEU A 22 14.25 -19.04 28.97
N VAL A 23 13.58 -18.48 29.98
CA VAL A 23 12.36 -17.66 29.76
C VAL A 23 12.69 -16.37 29.01
N LEU A 24 13.82 -15.74 29.35
CA LEU A 24 14.34 -14.62 28.57
C LEU A 24 14.61 -15.07 27.14
N SER A 25 15.29 -16.21 26.92
CA SER A 25 15.62 -16.68 25.57
C SER A 25 14.39 -16.87 24.69
N TRP A 26 13.28 -17.41 25.20
CA TRP A 26 12.10 -17.69 24.37
C TRP A 26 11.34 -16.42 23.97
N SER A 27 11.01 -15.55 24.93
CA SER A 27 10.35 -14.27 24.66
C SER A 27 11.24 -13.32 23.84
N VAL A 28 12.55 -13.40 24.04
CA VAL A 28 13.55 -12.71 23.21
C VAL A 28 13.55 -13.25 21.79
N THR A 29 13.48 -14.57 21.61
CA THR A 29 13.62 -15.19 20.27
C THR A 29 12.51 -14.76 19.32
N GLN A 30 11.27 -14.59 19.78
CA GLN A 30 10.21 -14.08 18.92
C GLN A 30 10.39 -12.60 18.57
N ALA A 31 10.77 -11.78 19.55
CA ALA A 31 10.88 -10.33 19.35
C ALA A 31 12.11 -9.94 18.49
N VAL A 32 13.22 -10.68 18.57
CA VAL A 32 14.45 -10.40 17.79
C VAL A 32 14.41 -10.87 16.34
N ASN A 33 13.47 -11.77 16.01
CA ASN A 33 13.30 -12.30 14.66
C ASN A 33 12.03 -11.78 13.97
N GLU A 34 11.37 -10.78 14.56
CA GLU A 34 10.15 -10.21 14.00
C GLU A 34 10.47 -9.43 12.73
N THR A 35 9.86 -9.86 11.62
CA THR A 35 9.98 -9.22 10.31
C THR A 35 8.88 -8.18 10.08
N ARG A 36 9.11 -7.24 9.17
CA ARG A 36 8.10 -6.25 8.77
C ARG A 36 6.83 -6.91 8.22
N LYS A 37 6.99 -7.98 7.44
CA LYS A 37 5.90 -8.81 6.92
C LYS A 37 5.03 -9.36 8.05
N GLN A 38 5.64 -9.96 9.07
CA GLN A 38 4.92 -10.56 10.19
C GLN A 38 4.11 -9.52 10.99
N VAL A 39 4.68 -8.34 11.23
CA VAL A 39 3.96 -7.26 11.91
C VAL A 39 2.75 -6.81 11.08
N LEU A 40 2.97 -6.54 9.78
CA LEU A 40 1.89 -6.10 8.89
C LEU A 40 0.77 -7.14 8.81
N VAL A 41 1.09 -8.41 8.57
CA VAL A 41 0.09 -9.49 8.52
C VAL A 41 -0.71 -9.59 9.82
N ARG A 42 -0.04 -9.52 10.98
CA ARG A 42 -0.70 -9.53 12.29
C ARG A 42 -1.65 -8.35 12.44
N THR A 43 -1.23 -7.14 12.03
CA THR A 43 -2.08 -5.94 12.10
C THR A 43 -3.29 -6.04 11.18
N LEU A 44 -3.10 -6.51 9.94
CA LEU A 44 -4.20 -6.68 8.98
C LEU A 44 -5.22 -7.72 9.47
N ALA A 45 -4.75 -8.85 10.01
CA ALA A 45 -5.61 -9.92 10.51
C ALA A 45 -6.45 -9.53 11.74
N ASN A 46 -5.95 -8.59 12.54
CA ASN A 46 -6.60 -8.13 13.78
C ASN A 46 -7.24 -6.75 13.65
N MET A 47 -7.34 -6.20 12.44
CA MET A 47 -7.87 -4.86 12.25
C MET A 47 -9.37 -4.84 12.60
N PRO A 48 -9.83 -3.92 13.48
CA PRO A 48 -11.23 -3.87 13.87
C PRO A 48 -12.12 -3.54 12.66
N GLN A 49 -13.32 -4.08 12.65
CA GLN A 49 -14.32 -3.76 11.62
C GLN A 49 -14.73 -2.28 11.76
N SER A 50 -14.84 -1.57 10.62
CA SER A 50 -15.28 -0.18 10.62
C SER A 50 -16.77 -0.05 10.93
N GLU A 51 -17.18 1.13 11.42
CA GLU A 51 -18.56 1.42 11.83
C GLU A 51 -19.52 1.60 10.64
N THR A 52 -19.01 2.00 9.46
CA THR A 52 -19.85 2.21 8.27
C THR A 52 -19.62 1.14 7.22
N ALA A 53 -20.69 0.71 6.55
CA ALA A 53 -20.63 -0.31 5.51
C ALA A 53 -19.65 0.06 4.38
N TYR A 54 -19.61 1.34 3.97
CA TYR A 54 -18.65 1.82 2.97
C TYR A 54 -17.19 1.62 3.42
N LYS A 55 -16.83 2.14 4.60
CA LYS A 55 -15.46 2.02 5.13
C LYS A 55 -15.08 0.57 5.35
N GLN A 56 -16.02 -0.25 5.82
CA GLN A 56 -15.82 -1.67 6.05
C GLN A 56 -15.67 -2.45 4.73
N THR A 57 -16.44 -2.13 3.68
CA THR A 57 -16.27 -2.69 2.32
C THR A 57 -14.88 -2.37 1.80
N TYR A 58 -14.50 -1.09 1.84
CA TYR A 58 -13.19 -0.64 1.36
C TYR A 58 -12.06 -1.32 2.13
N GLN A 59 -12.11 -1.29 3.46
CA GLN A 59 -11.14 -1.95 4.33
C GLN A 59 -11.03 -3.46 4.03
N THR A 60 -12.15 -4.16 3.87
CA THR A 60 -12.17 -5.60 3.58
C THR A 60 -11.46 -5.90 2.26
N VAL A 61 -11.74 -5.12 1.20
CA VAL A 61 -11.04 -5.26 -0.08
C VAL A 61 -9.54 -5.08 0.08
N LEU A 62 -9.10 -4.03 0.76
CA LEU A 62 -7.67 -3.74 0.92
C LEU A 62 -6.95 -4.84 1.71
N ILE A 63 -7.52 -5.26 2.85
CA ILE A 63 -6.96 -6.31 3.70
C ILE A 63 -6.87 -7.64 2.94
N LEU A 64 -7.97 -8.06 2.32
CA LEU A 64 -8.04 -9.34 1.62
C LEU A 64 -7.01 -9.41 0.47
N THR A 65 -6.91 -8.33 -0.30
CA THR A 65 -5.96 -8.24 -1.42
C THR A 65 -4.50 -8.23 -0.96
N MET A 66 -4.18 -7.48 0.11
CA MET A 66 -2.84 -7.48 0.68
C MET A 66 -2.45 -8.86 1.23
N LEU A 67 -3.33 -9.51 1.99
CA LEU A 67 -3.05 -10.84 2.55
C LEU A 67 -2.89 -11.90 1.46
N LYS A 68 -3.58 -11.78 0.32
CA LYS A 68 -3.32 -12.59 -0.88
C LYS A 68 -1.91 -12.37 -1.41
N CYS A 69 -1.50 -11.11 -1.61
CA CYS A 69 -0.16 -10.77 -2.12
C CYS A 69 0.96 -11.20 -1.17
N LEU A 70 0.70 -11.15 0.14
CA LEU A 70 1.65 -11.54 1.18
C LEU A 70 1.67 -13.07 1.42
N ASP A 71 0.87 -13.85 0.70
CA ASP A 71 0.69 -15.29 0.92
C ASP A 71 0.37 -15.61 2.39
N SER A 72 -0.63 -14.92 2.93
CA SER A 72 -0.97 -14.94 4.37
C SER A 72 -2.47 -15.04 4.62
N LEU A 73 -3.23 -15.57 3.65
CA LEU A 73 -4.69 -15.72 3.77
C LEU A 73 -5.15 -16.59 4.94
N ALA A 74 -4.30 -17.51 5.40
CA ALA A 74 -4.58 -18.37 6.57
C ALA A 74 -4.77 -17.57 7.87
N SER A 75 -4.45 -16.27 7.89
CA SER A 75 -4.65 -15.41 9.05
C SER A 75 -6.08 -14.87 9.21
N ILE A 76 -6.97 -15.11 8.25
CA ILE A 76 -8.37 -14.65 8.27
C ILE A 76 -9.32 -15.72 7.76
N ASN A 77 -10.63 -15.55 8.00
CA ASN A 77 -11.65 -16.32 7.30
C ASN A 77 -11.94 -15.67 5.93
N VAL A 78 -11.34 -16.23 4.88
CA VAL A 78 -11.49 -15.73 3.49
C VAL A 78 -12.93 -15.84 3.00
N THR A 79 -13.63 -16.92 3.35
CA THR A 79 -15.01 -17.14 2.93
C THR A 79 -15.92 -16.06 3.48
N ASP A 80 -15.84 -15.78 4.80
CA ASP A 80 -16.66 -14.73 5.41
C ASP A 80 -16.37 -13.35 4.81
N ALA A 81 -15.10 -13.07 4.47
CA ALA A 81 -14.73 -11.82 3.82
C ALA A 81 -15.32 -11.69 2.40
N ILE A 82 -15.31 -12.77 1.61
CA ILE A 82 -15.92 -12.81 0.28
C ILE A 82 -17.44 -12.69 0.39
N ASP A 83 -18.08 -13.46 1.27
CA ASP A 83 -19.52 -13.44 1.50
C ASP A 83 -19.98 -12.04 1.93
N TYR A 84 -19.21 -11.38 2.80
CA TYR A 84 -19.46 -9.99 3.17
C TYR A 84 -19.39 -9.05 1.96
N LEU A 85 -18.32 -9.11 1.15
CA LEU A 85 -18.19 -8.24 -0.04
C LEU A 85 -19.35 -8.45 -1.02
N VAL A 86 -19.75 -9.69 -1.26
CA VAL A 86 -20.90 -10.02 -2.11
C VAL A 86 -22.20 -9.46 -1.51
N SER A 87 -22.39 -9.60 -0.19
CA SER A 87 -23.60 -9.11 0.49
C SER A 87 -23.74 -7.59 0.47
N GLN A 88 -22.66 -6.85 0.20
CA GLN A 88 -22.70 -5.40 0.09
C GLN A 88 -23.25 -4.91 -1.26
N GLN A 89 -23.37 -5.78 -2.26
CA GLN A 89 -23.93 -5.37 -3.55
C GLN A 89 -25.42 -5.05 -3.43
N ASN A 90 -25.81 -3.84 -3.82
CA ASN A 90 -27.20 -3.47 -3.96
C ASN A 90 -27.80 -4.24 -5.15
N THR A 91 -28.76 -5.12 -4.88
CA THR A 91 -29.36 -5.99 -5.89
C THR A 91 -30.16 -5.23 -6.95
N THR A 92 -30.69 -4.06 -6.60
CA THR A 92 -31.51 -3.22 -7.49
C THR A 92 -30.65 -2.37 -8.41
N THR A 93 -29.65 -1.68 -7.85
CA THR A 93 -28.82 -0.74 -8.62
C THR A 93 -27.54 -1.36 -9.15
N GLY A 94 -27.13 -2.54 -8.66
CA GLY A 94 -25.87 -3.20 -9.00
C GLY A 94 -24.63 -2.63 -8.30
N ASN A 95 -24.75 -1.47 -7.67
CA ASN A 95 -23.66 -0.75 -7.02
C ASN A 95 -23.29 -1.33 -5.65
N PHE A 96 -22.14 -0.91 -5.10
CA PHE A 96 -21.70 -1.19 -3.73
C PHE A 96 -21.94 0.03 -2.82
N PRO A 97 -21.92 -0.13 -1.48
CA PRO A 97 -22.18 0.97 -0.56
C PRO A 97 -21.18 2.08 -0.83
N ALA A 98 -21.67 3.31 -0.86
CA ALA A 98 -20.87 4.49 -1.06
C ALA A 98 -20.95 5.37 0.20
N ASP A 99 -20.01 6.27 0.39
CA ASP A 99 -20.06 7.23 1.49
C ASP A 99 -21.32 8.10 1.40
N TYR A 100 -21.71 8.76 2.49
CA TYR A 100 -22.93 9.57 2.61
C TYR A 100 -23.12 10.59 1.46
N PHE A 101 -22.01 11.09 0.90
CA PHE A 101 -22.00 12.05 -0.21
C PHE A 101 -22.34 11.44 -1.58
N LEU A 102 -22.40 10.12 -1.70
CA LEU A 102 -22.47 9.40 -2.96
C LEU A 102 -23.78 8.64 -3.13
N ARG A 103 -24.90 9.36 -3.03
CA ARG A 103 -26.25 8.78 -3.17
C ARG A 103 -26.44 7.94 -4.44
N TYR A 104 -25.69 8.23 -5.50
CA TYR A 104 -25.78 7.54 -6.80
C TYR A 104 -24.67 6.49 -7.03
N GLY A 105 -23.73 6.34 -6.10
CA GLY A 105 -22.56 5.48 -6.28
C GLY A 105 -21.52 6.05 -7.25
N GLU A 106 -20.33 5.45 -7.22
CA GLU A 106 -19.20 5.82 -8.08
C GLU A 106 -18.46 4.54 -8.52
N LEU A 107 -17.70 4.58 -9.63
CA LEU A 107 -17.12 3.36 -10.22
C LEU A 107 -15.95 2.75 -9.45
N HIS A 108 -15.23 3.51 -8.61
CA HIS A 108 -14.00 3.02 -7.96
C HIS A 108 -14.30 1.90 -6.94
N THR A 109 -15.36 2.01 -6.15
CA THR A 109 -15.73 0.98 -5.17
C THR A 109 -16.10 -0.35 -5.85
N PRO A 110 -17.01 -0.40 -6.85
CA PRO A 110 -17.24 -1.60 -7.65
C PRO A 110 -15.97 -2.13 -8.31
N PHE A 111 -15.14 -1.26 -8.90
CA PHE A 111 -13.86 -1.67 -9.50
C PHE A 111 -12.96 -2.40 -8.49
N ARG A 112 -12.83 -1.87 -7.27
CA ARG A 112 -12.03 -2.49 -6.20
C ARG A 112 -12.61 -3.83 -5.77
N VAL A 113 -13.94 -3.93 -5.60
CA VAL A 113 -14.60 -5.18 -5.19
C VAL A 113 -14.49 -6.24 -6.29
N VAL A 114 -14.76 -5.90 -7.55
CA VAL A 114 -14.67 -6.81 -8.68
C VAL A 114 -13.25 -7.35 -8.83
N ASN A 115 -12.23 -6.47 -8.76
CA ASN A 115 -10.83 -6.89 -8.83
C ASN A 115 -10.43 -7.75 -7.63
N ALA A 116 -10.91 -7.44 -6.43
CA ALA A 116 -10.69 -8.30 -5.28
C ALA A 116 -11.28 -9.68 -5.51
N LEU A 117 -12.55 -9.79 -5.93
CA LEU A 117 -13.21 -11.08 -6.16
C LEU A 117 -12.61 -11.86 -7.35
N GLU A 118 -12.11 -11.19 -8.38
CA GLU A 118 -11.41 -11.81 -9.51
C GLU A 118 -10.14 -12.54 -9.05
N LEU A 119 -9.39 -11.97 -8.08
CA LEU A 119 -8.21 -12.63 -7.49
C LEU A 119 -8.52 -13.96 -6.78
N PHE A 120 -9.78 -14.21 -6.43
CA PHE A 120 -10.28 -15.44 -5.83
C PHE A 120 -11.24 -16.20 -6.75
N SER A 121 -11.31 -15.84 -8.04
CA SER A 121 -12.21 -16.46 -9.02
C SER A 121 -13.67 -16.50 -8.55
N SER A 122 -14.10 -15.46 -7.84
CA SER A 122 -15.40 -15.37 -7.16
C SER A 122 -16.28 -14.23 -7.70
N SER A 123 -15.91 -13.62 -8.83
CA SER A 123 -16.68 -12.54 -9.48
C SER A 123 -18.04 -13.02 -10.03
N ASN A 124 -18.22 -14.32 -10.20
CA ASN A 124 -19.49 -14.95 -10.58
C ASN A 124 -20.54 -14.95 -9.46
N LEU A 125 -20.15 -14.64 -8.21
CA LEU A 125 -21.08 -14.52 -7.08
C LEU A 125 -21.87 -13.20 -7.11
N LEU A 126 -21.41 -12.21 -7.88
CA LEU A 126 -22.08 -10.93 -8.03
C LEU A 126 -23.32 -11.05 -8.92
N ASN A 127 -24.31 -10.19 -8.68
CA ASN A 127 -25.32 -9.88 -9.69
C ASN A 127 -24.66 -9.07 -10.82
N GLN A 128 -24.15 -9.79 -11.82
CA GLN A 128 -23.40 -9.21 -12.94
C GLN A 128 -24.29 -8.34 -13.83
N THR A 129 -25.55 -8.72 -14.05
CA THR A 129 -26.48 -7.96 -14.89
C THR A 129 -26.68 -6.55 -14.35
N SER A 130 -27.10 -6.42 -13.09
CA SER A 130 -27.32 -5.10 -12.50
C SER A 130 -26.03 -4.27 -12.43
N LEU A 131 -24.87 -4.90 -12.20
CA LEU A 131 -23.59 -4.21 -12.18
C LEU A 131 -23.15 -3.73 -13.57
N VAL A 132 -23.35 -4.53 -14.62
CA VAL A 132 -23.10 -4.09 -16.00
C VAL A 132 -24.01 -2.92 -16.33
N ASP A 133 -25.30 -2.99 -16.00
CA ASP A 133 -26.22 -1.89 -16.27
C ASP A 133 -25.85 -0.62 -15.50
N PHE A 134 -25.39 -0.76 -14.24
CA PHE A 134 -24.82 0.35 -13.46
C PHE A 134 -23.63 1.02 -14.15
N VAL A 135 -22.71 0.23 -14.72
CA VAL A 135 -21.56 0.75 -15.47
C VAL A 135 -22.03 1.40 -16.78
N MET A 136 -23.00 0.79 -17.48
CA MET A 136 -23.48 1.31 -18.76
C MET A 136 -24.27 2.61 -18.65
N LEU A 137 -24.84 2.95 -17.49
CA LEU A 137 -25.42 4.28 -17.23
C LEU A 137 -24.43 5.44 -17.41
N ARG A 138 -23.13 5.14 -17.41
CA ARG A 138 -22.04 6.10 -17.50
C ARG A 138 -21.41 6.17 -18.88
N TYR A 139 -21.83 5.31 -19.81
CA TYR A 139 -21.25 5.20 -21.14
C TYR A 139 -21.79 6.31 -22.04
N ASN A 140 -20.88 7.11 -22.60
CA ASN A 140 -21.23 8.13 -23.58
C ASN A 140 -21.05 7.56 -24.99
N GLU A 141 -22.16 7.27 -25.67
CA GLU A 141 -22.12 6.69 -27.02
C GLU A 141 -21.51 7.62 -28.08
N THR A 142 -21.48 8.93 -27.81
CA THR A 142 -20.98 9.94 -28.75
C THR A 142 -19.47 9.77 -28.95
N ASP A 143 -18.71 9.82 -27.86
CA ASP A 143 -17.25 9.76 -27.86
C ASP A 143 -16.69 8.38 -27.46
N GLY A 144 -17.51 7.49 -26.90
CA GLY A 144 -17.11 6.16 -26.44
C GLY A 144 -16.44 6.14 -25.05
N ALA A 145 -16.45 7.24 -24.32
CA ALA A 145 -15.87 7.32 -22.98
C ALA A 145 -16.90 7.02 -21.90
N PHE A 146 -16.45 7.09 -20.64
CA PHE A 146 -17.32 7.05 -19.47
C PHE A 146 -17.16 8.29 -18.59
N HIS A 147 -18.20 8.58 -17.81
CA HIS A 147 -18.22 9.65 -16.83
C HIS A 147 -19.11 9.29 -15.62
N GLU A 148 -18.86 9.87 -14.46
CA GLU A 148 -19.74 9.71 -13.30
C GLU A 148 -21.04 10.52 -13.49
N PRO A 149 -22.16 10.08 -12.89
CA PRO A 149 -23.38 10.87 -12.83
C PRO A 149 -23.17 12.16 -12.04
N THR A 150 -23.70 13.27 -12.54
CA THR A 150 -23.73 14.54 -11.81
C THR A 150 -24.97 14.63 -10.92
N PHE A 151 -24.84 15.20 -9.74
CA PHE A 151 -25.95 15.56 -8.86
C PHE A 151 -25.81 17.01 -8.38
N GLU A 152 -26.92 17.60 -7.94
CA GLU A 152 -26.92 18.97 -7.41
C GLU A 152 -26.64 18.97 -5.90
N LEU A 153 -25.70 19.81 -5.47
CA LEU A 153 -25.40 20.10 -4.08
C LEU A 153 -25.20 21.62 -3.94
N ASP A 154 -26.00 22.27 -3.10
CA ASP A 154 -25.95 23.73 -2.89
C ASP A 154 -26.04 24.56 -4.19
N GLY A 155 -26.80 24.07 -5.19
CA GLY A 155 -26.99 24.72 -6.48
C GLY A 155 -25.87 24.47 -7.50
N GLU A 156 -24.88 23.66 -7.15
CA GLU A 156 -23.76 23.29 -8.02
C GLU A 156 -23.93 21.86 -8.53
N LYS A 157 -23.56 21.60 -9.79
CA LYS A 157 -23.46 20.23 -10.31
C LYS A 157 -22.14 19.64 -9.86
N ILE A 158 -22.18 18.45 -9.26
CA ILE A 158 -21.00 17.76 -8.75
C ILE A 158 -21.01 16.33 -9.26
N ALA A 159 -19.84 15.85 -9.65
CA ALA A 159 -19.59 14.45 -9.91
C ALA A 159 -18.40 13.98 -9.05
N TRP A 160 -18.42 12.72 -8.64
CA TRP A 160 -17.52 12.26 -7.60
C TRP A 160 -17.03 10.84 -7.87
N CYS A 161 -15.73 10.63 -7.65
CA CYS A 161 -15.11 9.32 -7.69
C CYS A 161 -14.02 9.27 -6.61
N HIS A 162 -13.89 8.10 -5.96
CA HIS A 162 -12.87 7.89 -4.93
C HIS A 162 -11.50 7.53 -5.48
N PHE A 163 -11.36 7.51 -6.80
CA PHE A 163 -10.06 7.38 -7.43
C PHE A 163 -9.18 8.54 -6.96
N SER A 164 -8.10 8.23 -6.25
CA SER A 164 -7.25 9.26 -5.64
C SER A 164 -6.50 9.97 -6.76
N ILE A 165 -6.76 11.26 -6.98
CA ILE A 165 -6.02 12.08 -7.96
C ILE A 165 -5.19 13.15 -7.26
N THR A 166 -5.63 13.70 -6.13
CA THR A 166 -4.78 14.39 -5.14
C THR A 166 -5.39 14.24 -3.76
N GLY A 167 -4.56 14.25 -2.70
CA GLY A 167 -5.02 14.14 -1.31
C GLY A 167 -5.85 15.33 -0.79
N LYS A 168 -6.17 16.32 -1.63
CA LYS A 168 -6.81 17.59 -1.27
C LYS A 168 -7.94 17.91 -2.25
N GLY A 169 -9.10 17.30 -2.04
CA GLY A 169 -10.33 17.60 -2.76
C GLY A 169 -11.19 16.37 -3.02
N TRP A 170 -12.19 16.15 -2.18
CA TRP A 170 -13.19 15.11 -2.37
C TRP A 170 -14.37 15.74 -3.13
N GLY A 171 -14.53 15.38 -4.41
CA GLY A 171 -15.53 15.95 -5.31
C GLY A 171 -14.99 17.07 -6.20
N ASP A 172 -15.29 17.00 -7.50
CA ASP A 172 -15.01 18.08 -8.45
C ASP A 172 -16.31 18.49 -9.14
N ARG A 173 -16.44 19.79 -9.38
CA ARG A 173 -17.66 20.46 -9.87
C ARG A 173 -17.99 20.16 -11.32
N ASP A 174 -17.27 19.27 -12.01
CA ASP A 174 -17.59 18.96 -13.41
C ASP A 174 -16.74 17.86 -14.02
N ASN A 175 -15.50 17.69 -13.56
CA ASN A 175 -14.53 16.89 -14.30
C ASN A 175 -14.97 15.43 -14.42
N TYR A 176 -15.32 14.78 -13.31
CA TYR A 176 -15.86 13.42 -13.37
C TYR A 176 -17.22 13.34 -14.06
N GLY A 177 -17.97 14.45 -14.16
CA GLY A 177 -19.26 14.51 -14.84
C GLY A 177 -19.14 14.56 -16.37
N LYS A 178 -17.92 14.75 -16.86
CA LYS A 178 -17.55 14.74 -18.27
C LYS A 178 -16.78 13.46 -18.60
N SER A 179 -16.87 13.04 -19.86
CA SER A 179 -16.09 11.94 -20.42
C SER A 179 -14.62 12.07 -20.05
N ASN A 180 -14.09 11.07 -19.34
CA ASN A 180 -12.73 11.11 -18.84
C ASN A 180 -12.05 9.75 -18.76
N VAL A 181 -10.72 9.75 -18.76
CA VAL A 181 -9.92 8.53 -18.85
C VAL A 181 -9.99 7.65 -17.59
N ILE A 182 -10.25 8.23 -16.41
CA ILE A 182 -10.33 7.49 -15.15
C ILE A 182 -11.63 6.70 -15.07
N SER A 183 -12.78 7.36 -15.25
CA SER A 183 -14.07 6.69 -15.33
C SER A 183 -14.07 5.65 -16.45
N THR A 184 -13.44 5.96 -17.60
CA THR A 184 -13.28 5.01 -18.70
C THR A 184 -12.47 3.78 -18.29
N PHE A 185 -11.33 3.95 -17.62
CA PHE A 185 -10.53 2.84 -17.12
C PHE A 185 -11.32 1.95 -16.15
N LEU A 186 -11.95 2.55 -15.14
CA LEU A 186 -12.71 1.80 -14.13
C LEU A 186 -13.85 1.01 -14.76
N ALA A 187 -14.62 1.64 -15.66
CA ALA A 187 -15.72 0.99 -16.36
C ALA A 187 -15.24 -0.16 -17.27
N VAL A 188 -14.21 0.09 -18.09
CA VAL A 188 -13.64 -0.91 -19.00
C VAL A 188 -13.10 -2.11 -18.24
N ASP A 189 -12.40 -1.90 -17.12
CA ASP A 189 -11.86 -3.01 -16.34
C ASP A 189 -12.96 -3.83 -15.68
N ILE A 190 -14.00 -3.18 -15.12
CA ILE A 190 -15.18 -3.90 -14.60
C ILE A 190 -15.84 -4.72 -15.73
N LEU A 191 -16.10 -4.11 -16.89
CA LEU A 191 -16.74 -4.80 -18.02
C LEU A 191 -15.87 -5.96 -18.52
N ARG A 192 -14.54 -5.83 -18.52
CA ARG A 192 -13.60 -6.92 -18.85
C ARG A 192 -13.75 -8.08 -17.85
N SER A 193 -13.69 -7.81 -16.55
CA SER A 193 -13.80 -8.83 -15.49
C SER A 193 -15.15 -9.54 -15.51
N LEU A 194 -16.21 -8.87 -15.98
CA LEU A 194 -17.55 -9.42 -16.12
C LEU A 194 -17.84 -10.01 -17.51
N HIS A 195 -16.82 -10.10 -18.39
CA HIS A 195 -16.96 -10.58 -19.78
C HIS A 195 -18.04 -9.83 -20.60
N ALA A 196 -18.19 -8.53 -20.35
CA ALA A 196 -19.23 -7.66 -20.91
C ALA A 196 -18.69 -6.54 -21.82
N LEU A 197 -17.45 -6.65 -22.32
CA LEU A 197 -16.88 -5.66 -23.26
C LEU A 197 -17.66 -5.54 -24.58
N ASN A 198 -18.49 -6.53 -24.93
CA ASN A 198 -19.39 -6.46 -26.08
C ASN A 198 -20.52 -5.41 -25.92
N ARG A 199 -20.69 -4.82 -24.73
CA ARG A 199 -21.67 -3.77 -24.46
C ARG A 199 -21.22 -2.37 -24.90
N ILE A 200 -19.96 -2.20 -25.29
CA ILE A 200 -19.38 -0.92 -25.70
C ILE A 200 -18.81 -0.98 -27.11
N ASN A 201 -18.65 0.18 -27.72
CA ASN A 201 -17.90 0.31 -28.97
C ASN A 201 -16.42 0.44 -28.65
N ILE A 202 -15.71 -0.69 -28.65
CA ILE A 202 -14.27 -0.78 -28.34
C ILE A 202 -13.46 0.22 -29.18
N THR A 203 -13.76 0.36 -30.48
CA THR A 203 -13.04 1.30 -31.35
C THR A 203 -13.16 2.74 -30.88
N LYS A 204 -14.37 3.20 -30.52
CA LYS A 204 -14.58 4.56 -30.00
C LYS A 204 -13.86 4.76 -28.66
N VAL A 205 -13.97 3.78 -27.76
CA VAL A 205 -13.29 3.82 -26.44
C VAL A 205 -11.78 3.95 -26.62
N THR A 206 -11.18 3.13 -27.50
CA THR A 206 -9.74 3.21 -27.81
C THR A 206 -9.37 4.55 -28.43
N SER A 207 -10.16 5.07 -29.39
CA SER A 207 -9.91 6.38 -29.98
C SER A 207 -9.95 7.51 -28.94
N PHE A 208 -10.91 7.47 -28.01
CA PHE A 208 -10.98 8.43 -26.90
C PHE A 208 -9.70 8.37 -26.05
N ILE A 209 -9.31 7.17 -25.58
CA ILE A 209 -8.12 7.00 -24.73
C ILE A 209 -6.86 7.51 -25.44
N LEU A 210 -6.67 7.15 -26.71
CA LEU A 210 -5.50 7.59 -27.49
C LEU A 210 -5.49 9.10 -27.73
N SER A 211 -6.65 9.73 -27.87
CA SER A 211 -6.74 11.19 -28.00
C SER A 211 -6.40 11.95 -26.71
N CYS A 212 -6.32 11.26 -25.56
CA CYS A 212 -5.83 11.84 -24.31
C CYS A 212 -4.29 11.86 -24.20
N LYS A 213 -3.57 11.28 -25.16
CA LYS A 213 -2.10 11.24 -25.15
C LYS A 213 -1.52 12.64 -25.39
N THR A 214 -0.53 13.01 -24.59
CA THR A 214 0.12 14.33 -24.65
C THR A 214 1.46 14.28 -25.38
N ALA A 215 1.98 15.45 -25.77
CA ALA A 215 3.21 15.55 -26.54
C ALA A 215 4.47 15.06 -25.80
N ASN A 216 4.45 15.05 -24.46
CA ASN A 216 5.54 14.56 -23.62
C ASN A 216 5.44 13.05 -23.30
N GLY A 217 4.48 12.33 -23.88
CA GLY A 217 4.33 10.88 -23.74
C GLY A 217 3.43 10.42 -22.58
N GLY A 218 2.99 11.34 -21.72
CA GLY A 218 1.96 11.06 -20.72
C GLY A 218 0.55 11.03 -21.32
N PHE A 219 -0.45 10.94 -20.44
CA PHE A 219 -1.85 11.12 -20.79
C PHE A 219 -2.49 12.16 -19.88
N GLY A 220 -3.44 12.90 -20.44
CA GLY A 220 -4.30 13.83 -19.72
C GLY A 220 -5.63 13.23 -19.30
N PHE A 221 -6.38 13.99 -18.52
CA PHE A 221 -7.70 13.60 -18.02
C PHE A 221 -8.73 13.39 -19.14
N SER A 222 -8.66 14.21 -20.19
CA SER A 222 -9.51 14.20 -21.38
C SER A 222 -8.72 14.73 -22.58
N PRO A 223 -9.22 14.61 -23.82
CA PRO A 223 -8.51 15.05 -25.02
C PRO A 223 -8.20 16.55 -25.07
N THR A 224 -8.88 17.36 -24.26
CA THR A 224 -8.75 18.83 -24.22
C THR A 224 -8.09 19.32 -22.92
N SER A 225 -7.35 18.47 -22.19
CA SER A 225 -6.81 18.78 -20.85
C SER A 225 -5.81 19.95 -20.80
N LEU A 226 -5.45 20.55 -21.94
CA LEU A 226 -4.53 21.68 -22.05
C LEU A 226 -5.10 23.03 -21.53
N ALA A 227 -6.36 23.13 -21.09
CA ALA A 227 -7.06 24.44 -21.06
C ALA A 227 -7.80 24.88 -19.78
N SER A 228 -7.93 24.10 -18.69
CA SER A 228 -8.78 24.54 -17.55
C SER A 228 -8.19 24.41 -16.14
N ALA A 229 -6.90 24.09 -15.99
CA ALA A 229 -6.32 23.80 -14.67
C ALA A 229 -5.96 25.04 -13.82
N TYR A 230 -6.25 26.27 -14.26
CA TYR A 230 -5.98 27.48 -13.49
C TYR A 230 -7.20 28.39 -13.44
N GLU A 231 -8.17 28.06 -12.57
CA GLU A 231 -9.16 29.04 -12.11
C GLU A 231 -8.63 29.73 -10.84
N PRO A 232 -8.17 31.00 -10.91
CA PRO A 232 -7.57 31.71 -9.78
C PRO A 232 -8.54 32.02 -8.63
N ASN A 233 -9.81 31.67 -8.75
CA ASN A 233 -10.85 31.90 -7.73
C ASN A 233 -11.26 30.62 -6.96
N MET A 234 -10.58 29.49 -7.19
CA MET A 234 -10.84 28.28 -6.41
C MET A 234 -10.41 28.46 -4.94
N ILE A 235 -11.23 27.91 -4.05
CA ILE A 235 -10.91 27.79 -2.63
C ILE A 235 -9.56 27.03 -2.53
N PRO A 236 -8.51 27.58 -1.89
CA PRO A 236 -7.14 27.03 -1.96
C PRO A 236 -6.98 25.55 -1.57
N TRP A 237 -7.91 24.96 -0.81
CA TRP A 237 -7.91 23.53 -0.46
C TRP A 237 -8.69 22.61 -1.43
N LEU A 238 -9.41 23.16 -2.41
CA LEU A 238 -10.10 22.45 -3.50
C LEU A 238 -9.41 22.62 -4.86
N ALA A 239 -8.45 23.55 -4.98
CA ALA A 239 -7.86 24.00 -6.24
C ALA A 239 -6.92 23.01 -6.96
N HIS A 240 -6.76 21.78 -6.45
CA HIS A 240 -5.70 20.87 -6.90
C HIS A 240 -6.16 19.45 -7.22
N SER A 241 -7.47 19.18 -7.35
CA SER A 241 -7.99 17.82 -7.58
C SER A 241 -7.46 17.16 -8.85
N PHE A 242 -7.11 17.94 -9.88
CA PHE A 242 -6.61 17.45 -11.17
C PHE A 242 -5.29 18.12 -11.55
N THR A 243 -4.20 17.70 -10.91
CA THR A 243 -2.87 18.22 -11.24
C THR A 243 -2.40 17.65 -12.56
N VAL A 244 -2.12 18.53 -13.52
CA VAL A 244 -1.51 18.23 -14.81
C VAL A 244 -0.26 19.08 -15.02
N ASP A 245 0.69 18.55 -15.78
CA ASP A 245 1.88 19.28 -16.19
C ASP A 245 1.56 20.31 -17.29
N SER A 246 2.60 21.02 -17.75
CA SER A 246 2.49 21.98 -18.86
C SER A 246 1.97 21.41 -20.20
N TYR A 247 1.94 20.09 -20.35
CA TYR A 247 1.39 19.39 -21.52
C TYR A 247 -0.01 18.82 -21.28
N GLY A 248 -0.58 19.03 -20.08
CA GLY A 248 -1.88 18.50 -19.69
C GLY A 248 -1.85 17.05 -19.22
N ALA A 249 -0.69 16.50 -18.89
CA ALA A 249 -0.50 15.09 -18.50
C ALA A 249 -0.34 14.91 -16.98
N GLY A 250 -0.66 13.71 -16.49
CA GLY A 250 -0.45 13.32 -15.09
C GLY A 250 -0.27 11.81 -14.91
N VAL A 251 0.43 11.40 -13.85
CA VAL A 251 0.71 9.97 -13.57
C VAL A 251 -0.58 9.16 -13.36
N ALA A 252 -1.57 9.71 -12.65
CA ALA A 252 -2.86 9.05 -12.43
C ALA A 252 -3.61 8.77 -13.75
N TYR A 253 -3.65 9.75 -14.65
CA TYR A 253 -4.30 9.62 -15.96
C TYR A 253 -3.52 8.69 -16.88
N THR A 254 -2.20 8.75 -16.82
CA THR A 254 -1.30 7.85 -17.56
C THR A 254 -1.53 6.40 -17.14
N TYR A 255 -1.63 6.12 -15.83
CA TYR A 255 -2.00 4.80 -15.32
C TYR A 255 -3.38 4.36 -15.80
N ALA A 256 -4.40 5.23 -15.71
CA ALA A 256 -5.75 4.91 -16.17
C ALA A 256 -5.78 4.61 -17.68
N ALA A 257 -5.14 5.44 -18.51
CA ALA A 257 -5.08 5.25 -19.96
C ALA A 257 -4.42 3.92 -20.35
N VAL A 258 -3.22 3.67 -19.80
CA VAL A 258 -2.47 2.43 -20.04
C VAL A 258 -3.24 1.23 -19.52
N GLY A 259 -3.86 1.35 -18.34
CA GLY A 259 -4.70 0.31 -17.74
C GLY A 259 -5.92 -0.02 -18.61
N ALA A 260 -6.60 0.99 -19.16
CA ALA A 260 -7.73 0.81 -20.04
C ALA A 260 -7.32 0.13 -21.36
N LEU A 261 -6.23 0.59 -21.99
CA LEU A 261 -5.68 -0.06 -23.19
C LEU A 261 -5.29 -1.51 -22.91
N LYS A 262 -4.69 -1.78 -21.74
CA LYS A 262 -4.35 -3.15 -21.32
C LYS A 262 -5.60 -4.01 -21.14
N ALA A 263 -6.63 -3.48 -20.48
CA ALA A 263 -7.90 -4.18 -20.23
C ALA A 263 -8.66 -4.50 -21.52
N LEU A 264 -8.56 -3.63 -22.54
CA LEU A 264 -9.13 -3.87 -23.87
C LEU A 264 -8.29 -4.84 -24.72
N ASN A 265 -7.06 -5.17 -24.32
CA ASN A 265 -6.06 -5.83 -25.15
C ASN A 265 -5.63 -5.01 -26.39
N TYR A 266 -5.52 -3.69 -26.22
CA TYR A 266 -5.11 -2.71 -27.24
C TYR A 266 -3.79 -2.00 -26.91
N LEU A 267 -2.99 -2.51 -25.96
CA LEU A 267 -1.72 -1.87 -25.63
C LEU A 267 -0.70 -1.86 -26.80
N ASP A 268 -0.91 -2.68 -27.82
CA ASP A 268 -0.10 -2.66 -29.04
C ASP A 268 -0.54 -1.59 -30.05
N SER A 269 -1.59 -0.82 -29.74
CA SER A 269 -1.98 0.36 -30.53
C SER A 269 -1.08 1.58 -30.29
N ILE A 270 -0.24 1.53 -29.26
CA ILE A 270 0.85 2.50 -29.04
C ILE A 270 2.16 1.89 -29.55
N SER A 271 2.92 2.65 -30.35
CA SER A 271 4.19 2.18 -30.92
C SER A 271 5.23 1.92 -29.82
N SER A 272 6.30 1.20 -30.15
CA SER A 272 7.43 0.98 -29.23
C SER A 272 8.05 2.30 -28.75
N GLU A 273 8.15 3.28 -29.63
CA GLU A 273 8.70 4.61 -29.34
C GLU A 273 7.75 5.37 -28.41
N GLU A 274 6.45 5.34 -28.69
CA GLU A 274 5.44 5.98 -27.85
C GLU A 274 5.38 5.35 -26.46
N ARG A 275 5.46 4.01 -26.40
CA ARG A 275 5.54 3.25 -25.14
C ARG A 275 6.75 3.68 -24.32
N GLN A 276 7.92 3.85 -24.97
CA GLN A 276 9.12 4.34 -24.29
C GLN A 276 9.00 5.80 -23.84
N GLN A 277 8.33 6.66 -24.62
CA GLN A 277 8.01 8.03 -24.19
C GLN A 277 7.14 8.03 -22.92
N THR A 278 6.13 7.18 -22.85
CA THR A 278 5.30 7.02 -21.64
C THR A 278 6.12 6.53 -20.45
N VAL A 279 7.04 5.58 -20.64
CA VAL A 279 7.97 5.17 -19.57
C VAL A 279 8.82 6.35 -19.11
N ASN A 280 9.41 7.10 -20.04
CA ASN A 280 10.27 8.24 -19.72
C ASN A 280 9.50 9.33 -18.96
N TYR A 281 8.23 9.57 -19.34
CA TYR A 281 7.31 10.45 -18.62
C TYR A 281 7.09 9.98 -17.18
N ILE A 282 6.79 8.70 -16.96
CA ILE A 282 6.61 8.17 -15.60
C ILE A 282 7.89 8.34 -14.78
N LEU A 283 9.06 8.08 -15.39
CA LEU A 283 10.36 8.23 -14.72
C LEU A 283 10.71 9.69 -14.39
N SER A 284 10.29 10.66 -15.20
CA SER A 284 10.52 12.09 -14.88
C SER A 284 9.68 12.56 -13.68
N CYS A 285 8.61 11.83 -13.33
CA CYS A 285 7.85 12.05 -12.10
C CYS A 285 8.50 11.40 -10.86
N GLN A 286 9.71 10.85 -10.95
CA GLN A 286 10.37 10.29 -9.78
C GLN A 286 11.05 11.36 -8.92
N HIS A 287 10.60 11.49 -7.68
CA HIS A 287 11.12 12.48 -6.73
C HIS A 287 12.59 12.20 -6.34
N ASN A 288 13.43 13.24 -6.38
CA ASN A 288 14.88 13.09 -6.21
C ASN A 288 15.29 12.53 -4.84
N ARG A 289 14.62 12.97 -3.76
CA ARG A 289 14.95 12.59 -2.37
C ARG A 289 14.40 11.22 -1.97
N SER A 290 13.08 11.07 -1.97
CA SER A 290 12.41 9.82 -1.57
C SER A 290 12.55 8.71 -2.62
N GLY A 291 12.67 9.05 -3.90
CA GLY A 291 12.55 8.06 -4.97
C GLY A 291 11.12 7.60 -5.22
N CYS A 292 10.13 8.09 -4.48
CA CYS A 292 8.72 7.90 -4.80
C CYS A 292 8.33 8.64 -6.07
N PHE A 293 7.19 8.30 -6.65
CA PHE A 293 6.63 9.03 -7.79
C PHE A 293 5.61 10.05 -7.32
N VAL A 294 5.63 11.23 -7.94
CA VAL A 294 4.69 12.34 -7.73
C VAL A 294 3.69 12.41 -8.90
N SER A 295 2.71 13.32 -8.82
CA SER A 295 1.68 13.50 -9.85
C SER A 295 2.23 13.89 -11.22
N ILE A 296 3.19 14.82 -11.24
CA ILE A 296 3.73 15.49 -12.42
C ILE A 296 5.24 15.76 -12.27
N PRO A 297 6.00 15.90 -13.37
CA PRO A 297 7.46 16.09 -13.32
C PRO A 297 7.90 17.34 -12.54
N GLU A 298 7.11 18.40 -12.56
CA GLU A 298 7.39 19.67 -11.88
C GLU A 298 7.55 19.49 -10.36
N TYR A 299 6.91 18.47 -9.77
CA TYR A 299 7.01 18.16 -8.34
C TYR A 299 8.19 17.23 -8.01
N ALA A 300 8.92 16.70 -9.00
CA ALA A 300 10.03 15.76 -8.75
C ALA A 300 11.25 16.42 -8.10
N SER A 301 11.39 17.75 -8.27
CA SER A 301 12.48 18.57 -7.75
C SER A 301 12.07 19.49 -6.60
N ASP A 302 10.80 19.55 -6.21
CA ASP A 302 10.33 20.48 -5.20
C ASP A 302 10.97 20.18 -3.82
N PRO A 303 11.65 21.15 -3.17
CA PRO A 303 12.16 20.98 -1.82
C PRO A 303 11.06 20.90 -0.73
N GLY A 304 9.76 21.07 -1.05
CA GLY A 304 8.65 20.92 -0.10
C GLY A 304 7.36 20.32 -0.68
N PRO A 305 6.33 20.01 0.16
CA PRO A 305 6.29 20.11 1.61
C PRO A 305 6.74 18.82 2.31
N SER A 306 6.64 18.84 3.64
CA SER A 306 6.80 17.77 4.64
C SER A 306 6.74 16.30 4.15
N PRO A 307 7.40 15.35 4.86
CA PRO A 307 7.17 13.90 4.78
C PRO A 307 5.70 13.39 4.74
N GLU A 308 4.73 14.28 4.90
CA GLU A 308 3.30 14.03 4.92
C GLU A 308 2.60 14.15 3.55
N ASP A 309 3.24 14.75 2.53
CA ASP A 309 2.70 14.86 1.15
C ASP A 309 3.30 13.80 0.19
N HIS A 310 3.82 12.70 0.73
CA HIS A 310 4.35 11.61 -0.08
C HIS A 310 3.23 10.67 -0.51
N ASP A 311 2.86 10.73 -1.78
CA ASP A 311 1.68 10.05 -2.30
C ASP A 311 1.99 8.57 -2.65
N THR A 312 1.79 7.66 -1.70
CA THR A 312 1.81 6.20 -1.99
C THR A 312 0.99 5.84 -3.22
N PHE A 313 -0.13 6.52 -3.45
CA PHE A 313 -1.01 6.26 -4.59
C PHE A 313 -0.38 6.63 -5.94
N PHE A 314 0.38 7.73 -6.06
CA PHE A 314 1.09 8.03 -7.33
C PHE A 314 2.22 7.05 -7.59
N THR A 315 2.91 6.61 -6.54
CA THR A 315 3.89 5.52 -6.67
C THR A 315 3.23 4.24 -7.13
N TYR A 316 2.05 3.90 -6.59
CA TYR A 316 1.25 2.78 -7.08
C TYR A 316 0.87 2.94 -8.55
N TYR A 317 0.31 4.08 -8.95
CA TYR A 317 -0.06 4.33 -10.35
C TYR A 317 1.13 4.23 -11.30
N ALA A 318 2.27 4.83 -10.94
CA ALA A 318 3.50 4.73 -11.71
C ALA A 318 3.99 3.29 -11.88
N VAL A 319 4.09 2.54 -10.77
CA VAL A 319 4.57 1.15 -10.79
C VAL A 319 3.63 0.24 -11.57
N MET A 320 2.32 0.38 -11.39
CA MET A 320 1.33 -0.42 -12.12
C MET A 320 1.32 -0.07 -13.62
N ALA A 321 1.45 1.20 -13.99
CA ALA A 321 1.59 1.61 -15.38
C ALA A 321 2.87 1.01 -16.00
N LEU A 322 4.00 1.06 -15.30
CA LEU A 322 5.25 0.41 -15.73
C LEU A 322 5.09 -1.11 -15.86
N GLN A 323 4.31 -1.76 -14.98
CA GLN A 323 3.96 -3.17 -15.10
C GLN A 323 3.18 -3.46 -16.38
N TYR A 324 2.13 -2.69 -16.66
CA TYR A 324 1.33 -2.86 -17.86
C TYR A 324 2.14 -2.64 -19.14
N LEU A 325 3.06 -1.67 -19.14
CA LEU A 325 3.97 -1.39 -20.26
C LEU A 325 5.09 -2.43 -20.42
N GLY A 326 5.23 -3.40 -19.50
CA GLY A 326 6.32 -4.38 -19.51
C GLY A 326 7.68 -3.79 -19.11
N ALA A 327 7.69 -2.66 -18.41
CA ALA A 327 8.88 -1.85 -18.10
C ALA A 327 9.46 -2.05 -16.68
N ILE A 328 8.97 -3.02 -15.91
CA ILE A 328 9.45 -3.25 -14.53
C ILE A 328 10.94 -3.57 -14.48
N ASN A 329 11.45 -4.42 -15.37
CA ASN A 329 12.86 -4.82 -15.36
C ASN A 329 13.80 -3.65 -15.67
N GLN A 330 13.44 -2.81 -16.65
CA GLN A 330 14.25 -1.64 -17.01
C GLN A 330 14.17 -0.50 -15.99
N THR A 331 13.14 -0.48 -15.13
CA THR A 331 12.94 0.55 -14.09
C THR A 331 13.16 0.03 -12.66
N ARG A 332 13.75 -1.16 -12.53
CA ARG A 332 13.85 -1.88 -11.25
C ARG A 332 14.56 -1.07 -10.17
N GLU A 333 15.63 -0.37 -10.51
CA GLU A 333 16.39 0.45 -9.56
C GLU A 333 15.56 1.63 -9.04
N ASN A 334 14.81 2.30 -9.92
CA ASN A 334 13.89 3.38 -9.55
C ASN A 334 12.82 2.87 -8.58
N ILE A 335 12.23 1.71 -8.86
CA ILE A 335 11.20 1.11 -8.02
C ILE A 335 11.78 0.70 -6.65
N ILE A 336 12.94 0.05 -6.62
CA ILE A 336 13.61 -0.32 -5.34
C ILE A 336 13.90 0.91 -4.49
N LYS A 337 14.30 2.04 -5.10
CA LYS A 337 14.50 3.30 -4.39
C LYS A 337 13.21 3.76 -3.69
N ALA A 338 12.08 3.76 -4.39
CA ALA A 338 10.77 4.08 -3.82
C ALA A 338 10.39 3.11 -2.68
N MET A 339 10.56 1.81 -2.89
CA MET A 339 10.20 0.78 -1.89
C MET A 339 11.04 0.93 -0.62
N LYS A 340 12.34 1.19 -0.73
CA LYS A 340 13.21 1.45 0.42
C LYS A 340 12.74 2.66 1.21
N TRP A 341 12.27 3.69 0.53
CA TRP A 341 11.73 4.87 1.19
C TRP A 341 10.44 4.55 1.97
N PHE A 342 9.50 3.77 1.41
CA PHE A 342 8.32 3.33 2.14
C PHE A 342 8.65 2.54 3.42
N LEU A 343 9.71 1.73 3.40
CA LEU A 343 10.18 1.03 4.61
C LEU A 343 10.66 1.99 5.72
N THR A 344 11.10 3.21 5.37
CA THR A 344 11.51 4.23 6.34
C THR A 344 10.33 4.91 7.02
N ILE A 345 9.18 4.98 6.36
CA ILE A 345 7.95 5.56 6.90
C ILE A 345 6.92 4.51 7.33
N GLN A 346 7.33 3.25 7.37
CA GLN A 346 6.52 2.17 7.92
C GLN A 346 6.56 2.23 9.45
N ASN A 347 5.39 2.29 10.08
CA ASN A 347 5.23 2.17 11.52
C ASN A 347 5.77 0.81 11.99
N PRO A 348 6.75 0.78 12.92
CA PRO A 348 7.38 -0.46 13.34
C PRO A 348 6.47 -1.38 14.19
N GLU A 349 5.39 -0.85 14.76
CA GLU A 349 4.44 -1.61 15.59
C GLU A 349 3.27 -2.17 14.80
N SER A 350 2.82 -1.46 13.76
CA SER A 350 1.66 -1.87 12.96
C SER A 350 2.02 -2.35 11.55
N GLY A 351 3.23 -2.08 11.07
CA GLY A 351 3.62 -2.34 9.68
C GLY A 351 2.88 -1.48 8.65
N LEU A 352 1.99 -0.58 9.08
CA LEU A 352 1.28 0.36 8.21
C LEU A 352 2.17 1.56 7.89
N VAL A 353 1.83 2.28 6.83
CA VAL A 353 2.58 3.45 6.38
C VAL A 353 2.05 4.71 7.09
N TYR A 354 2.92 5.62 7.54
CA TYR A 354 2.49 6.89 8.13
C TYR A 354 1.95 7.84 7.04
N GLU A 355 0.64 7.81 6.82
CA GLU A 355 -0.09 8.66 5.86
C GLU A 355 -1.49 9.03 6.38
N LEU A 356 -2.20 9.91 5.66
CA LEU A 356 -3.61 10.28 5.94
C LEU A 356 -4.54 9.05 6.03
N SER A 357 -4.26 8.00 5.25
CA SER A 357 -4.94 6.71 5.32
C SER A 357 -3.93 5.57 5.41
N PRO A 358 -3.48 5.18 6.62
CA PRO A 358 -2.40 4.20 6.80
C PRO A 358 -2.67 2.85 6.14
N LEU A 359 -3.94 2.41 6.10
CA LEU A 359 -4.34 1.17 5.45
C LEU A 359 -4.25 1.27 3.92
N ALA A 360 -4.69 2.39 3.33
CA ALA A 360 -4.59 2.60 1.89
C ALA A 360 -3.13 2.71 1.46
N GLY A 361 -2.31 3.46 2.22
CA GLY A 361 -0.87 3.56 1.97
C GLY A 361 -0.17 2.20 2.03
N ALA A 362 -0.49 1.37 3.04
CA ALA A 362 0.01 0.00 3.12
C ALA A 362 -0.43 -0.87 1.93
N TYR A 363 -1.69 -0.73 1.49
CA TYR A 363 -2.17 -1.42 0.30
C TYR A 363 -1.37 -1.04 -0.95
N TYR A 364 -1.25 0.25 -1.24
CA TYR A 364 -0.50 0.74 -2.40
C TYR A 364 0.95 0.25 -2.37
N PHE A 365 1.57 0.28 -1.18
CA PHE A 365 2.91 -0.22 -0.97
C PHE A 365 3.06 -1.72 -1.28
N VAL A 366 2.21 -2.57 -0.68
CA VAL A 366 2.24 -4.03 -0.90
C VAL A 366 2.00 -4.37 -2.36
N MET A 367 1.06 -3.67 -3.02
CA MET A 367 0.77 -3.89 -4.43
C MET A 367 1.98 -3.52 -5.32
N CYS A 368 2.67 -2.41 -5.05
CA CYS A 368 3.91 -2.05 -5.75
C CYS A 368 4.98 -3.14 -5.57
N MET A 369 5.15 -3.63 -4.35
CA MET A 369 6.15 -4.66 -4.05
C MET A 369 5.84 -5.98 -4.75
N ASN A 370 4.56 -6.36 -4.78
CA ASN A 370 4.13 -7.56 -5.48
C ASN A 370 4.36 -7.43 -7.00
N ALA A 371 3.92 -6.31 -7.60
CA ALA A 371 4.09 -6.04 -9.03
C ALA A 371 5.56 -6.01 -9.49
N SER A 372 6.45 -5.54 -8.62
CA SER A 372 7.89 -5.41 -8.92
C SER A 372 8.76 -6.60 -8.49
N GLY A 373 8.17 -7.60 -7.82
CA GLY A 373 8.91 -8.72 -7.24
C GLY A 373 9.91 -8.28 -6.17
N THR A 374 9.49 -7.34 -5.31
CA THR A 374 10.30 -6.78 -4.20
C THR A 374 9.71 -7.04 -2.82
N LEU A 375 8.72 -7.94 -2.71
CA LEU A 375 8.14 -8.37 -1.43
C LEU A 375 9.18 -8.90 -0.42
N TYR A 376 10.31 -9.43 -0.90
CA TYR A 376 11.41 -9.91 -0.05
C TYR A 376 11.99 -8.82 0.87
N LEU A 377 11.79 -7.54 0.55
CA LEU A 377 12.19 -6.43 1.43
C LEU A 377 11.36 -6.38 2.73
N LEU A 378 10.17 -6.98 2.75
CA LEU A 378 9.37 -7.12 3.97
C LEU A 378 9.85 -8.26 4.88
N ASP A 379 10.73 -9.14 4.39
CA ASP A 379 11.37 -10.17 5.23
C ASP A 379 12.52 -9.60 6.08
N GLU A 380 12.86 -8.31 5.89
CA GLU A 380 13.78 -7.60 6.77
C GLU A 380 13.21 -7.47 8.19
N LEU A 381 14.12 -7.51 9.18
CA LEU A 381 13.77 -7.32 10.59
C LEU A 381 13.20 -5.92 10.82
N THR A 382 12.25 -5.82 11.76
CA THR A 382 11.75 -4.51 12.19
C THR A 382 12.86 -3.71 12.88
N PRO A 383 12.80 -2.36 12.88
CA PRO A 383 13.73 -1.53 13.65
C PRO A 383 13.79 -1.92 15.14
N ARG A 384 12.65 -2.31 15.73
CA ARG A 384 12.56 -2.79 17.10
C ARG A 384 13.29 -4.13 17.29
N ALA A 385 13.10 -5.09 16.39
CA ALA A 385 13.81 -6.37 16.43
C ALA A 385 15.33 -6.18 16.34
N LEU A 386 15.79 -5.28 15.45
CA LEU A 386 17.21 -4.90 15.34
C LEU A 386 17.73 -4.26 16.62
N GLN A 387 16.98 -3.31 17.20
CA GLN A 387 17.36 -2.67 18.46
C GLN A 387 17.50 -3.69 19.60
N GLN A 388 16.51 -4.58 19.75
CA GLN A 388 16.54 -5.63 20.76
C GLN A 388 17.72 -6.59 20.55
N ARG A 389 17.96 -7.03 19.31
CA ARG A 389 19.10 -7.87 18.96
C ARG A 389 20.42 -7.21 19.35
N ASN A 390 20.58 -5.91 19.08
CA ASN A 390 21.76 -5.15 19.49
C ASN A 390 21.88 -5.04 21.02
N THR A 391 20.78 -4.80 21.73
CA THR A 391 20.75 -4.80 23.21
C THR A 391 21.18 -6.14 23.79
N ILE A 392 20.67 -7.24 23.23
CA ILE A 392 21.00 -8.60 23.68
C ILE A 392 22.46 -8.91 23.41
N PHE A 393 22.98 -8.60 22.22
CA PHE A 393 24.41 -8.78 21.93
C PHE A 393 25.29 -7.96 22.90
N GLY A 394 24.90 -6.72 23.22
CA GLY A 394 25.60 -5.90 24.21
C GLY A 394 25.57 -6.49 25.62
N LEU A 395 24.43 -7.02 26.06
CA LEU A 395 24.28 -7.69 27.35
C LEU A 395 25.07 -9.01 27.40
N SER A 396 25.02 -9.83 26.35
CA SER A 396 25.79 -11.07 26.25
C SER A 396 27.29 -10.81 26.29
N ALA A 397 27.77 -9.77 25.60
CA ALA A 397 29.17 -9.36 25.67
C ALA A 397 29.56 -8.95 27.10
N THR A 398 28.72 -8.16 27.78
CA THR A 398 28.95 -7.71 29.16
C THR A 398 28.96 -8.88 30.16
N LEU A 399 27.99 -9.80 30.05
CA LEU A 399 27.92 -11.01 30.87
C LEU A 399 29.10 -11.95 30.60
N GLY A 400 29.55 -12.06 29.35
CA GLY A 400 30.75 -12.81 28.99
C GLY A 400 31.99 -12.26 29.69
N VAL A 401 32.19 -10.94 29.67
CA VAL A 401 33.28 -10.26 30.38
C VAL A 401 33.18 -10.46 31.89
N ALA A 402 31.98 -10.33 32.48
CA ALA A 402 31.77 -10.54 33.91
C ALA A 402 32.06 -11.99 34.32
N THR A 403 31.57 -12.96 33.56
CA THR A 403 31.81 -14.39 33.81
C THR A 403 33.29 -14.73 33.69
N PHE A 404 33.98 -14.20 32.68
CA PHE A 404 35.43 -14.35 32.52
C PHE A 404 36.18 -13.72 33.71
N THR A 405 35.79 -12.53 34.15
CA THR A 405 36.40 -11.84 35.30
C THR A 405 36.20 -12.63 36.59
N ILE A 406 35.00 -13.16 36.84
CA ILE A 406 34.71 -14.01 38.00
C ILE A 406 35.52 -15.31 37.92
N ALA A 407 35.58 -15.95 36.75
CA ALA A 407 36.35 -17.18 36.54
C ALA A 407 37.85 -16.96 36.81
N VAL A 408 38.40 -15.80 36.40
CA VAL A 408 39.80 -15.42 36.66
C VAL A 408 40.02 -15.05 38.13
N ALA A 409 39.09 -14.35 38.79
CA ALA A 409 39.24 -13.87 40.16
C ALA A 409 38.96 -14.97 41.23
N ALA A 410 38.06 -15.91 40.94
CA ALA A 410 37.61 -16.92 41.89
C ALA A 410 38.76 -17.76 42.48
N PRO A 411 39.74 -18.28 41.69
CA PRO A 411 40.89 -19.00 42.24
C PRO A 411 41.70 -18.17 43.24
N PHE A 412 41.87 -16.87 43.00
CA PHE A 412 42.59 -15.97 43.90
C PHE A 412 41.83 -15.74 45.20
N ILE A 413 40.51 -15.51 45.12
CA ILE A 413 39.64 -15.33 46.28
C ILE A 413 39.64 -16.61 47.15
N VAL A 414 39.51 -17.78 46.53
CA VAL A 414 39.58 -19.08 47.22
C VAL A 414 40.93 -19.28 47.89
N LYS A 415 42.04 -18.95 47.20
CA LYS A 415 43.40 -19.02 47.76
C LYS A 415 43.59 -18.09 48.97
N GLN A 416 43.07 -16.86 48.91
CA GLN A 416 43.13 -15.93 50.05
C GLN A 416 42.27 -16.40 51.23
N ALA A 417 41.06 -16.89 50.97
CA ALA A 417 40.18 -17.43 52.01
C ALA A 417 40.82 -18.63 52.72
N ARG A 418 41.44 -19.55 51.96
CA ARG A 418 42.18 -20.69 52.51
C ARG A 418 43.33 -20.24 53.42
N LYS A 419 44.14 -19.27 52.98
CA LYS A 419 45.22 -18.70 53.81
C LYS A 419 44.70 -18.07 55.11
N LYS A 420 43.56 -17.37 55.08
CA LYS A 420 42.94 -16.79 56.29
C LYS A 420 42.48 -17.88 57.27
N MET A 421 41.88 -18.96 56.77
CA MET A 421 41.46 -20.10 57.59
C MET A 421 42.64 -20.86 58.21
N GLU A 422 43.72 -21.03 57.47
CA GLU A 422 44.96 -21.64 58.00
C GLU A 422 45.55 -20.78 59.12
N LYS A 423 45.57 -19.44 58.96
CA LYS A 423 46.01 -18.52 60.03
C LYS A 423 45.10 -18.53 61.26
N SER A 424 43.79 -18.68 61.12
CA SER A 424 42.88 -18.72 62.28
C SER A 424 43.00 -20.03 63.06
N LYS A 425 43.32 -21.15 62.39
CA LYS A 425 43.56 -22.44 63.05
C LYS A 425 44.86 -22.46 63.88
N LEU A 426 45.82 -21.60 63.57
CA LEU A 426 47.08 -21.46 64.32
C LEU A 426 46.96 -20.55 65.55
N ARG A 427 45.80 -19.92 65.78
CA ARG A 427 45.53 -19.03 66.94
C ARG A 427 44.60 -19.65 67.99
N VAL A 428 44.20 -20.90 67.79
CA VAL A 428 43.50 -21.77 68.74
C VAL A 428 44.49 -22.83 69.16
#